data_AF-A0A8T4XG41-F1
#
_entry.id   AF-A0A8T4XG41-F1
#
_cell.length_a   1.000
_cell.length_b   1.000
_cell.length_c   1.000
_cell.angle_alpha   90.00
_cell.angle_beta   90.00
_cell.angle_gamma   90.00
#
_symmetry.space_group_name_H-M   'P 1'
#
loop_
_entity.id
_entity.type
_entity.pdbx_description
1 polymer ?
#
loop_
_entity_poly.entity_id
_entity_poly.type
_entity_poly.pdbx_seq_one_letter_code
_entity_poly.pdbx_strand_id
1 'polypeptide(L)'
;MQNERRGERGGGRRFDRGRGRVFPPKPVELGKEYDVEVREVSRRGDGVARIQGLVTFIPNAKPGDHVRVKITRISRRFAEAEIVSPSK
;
A
#
# COMPACT_ATOMS: atom_id res chain seq x y z
N MET A 1 -53.47 -32.61 28.65
CA MET A 1 -53.53 -31.38 27.85
C MET A 1 -52.10 -30.83 27.78
N GLN A 2 -51.38 -31.22 26.71
CA GLN A 2 -50.68 -30.33 25.78
C GLN A 2 -49.63 -29.42 26.45
N ASN A 3 -48.35 -29.79 26.33
CA ASN A 3 -47.34 -28.82 25.93
C ASN A 3 -46.20 -29.51 25.17
N GLU A 4 -45.83 -28.85 24.10
CA GLU A 4 -45.33 -29.42 22.85
C GLU A 4 -43.87 -29.85 22.88
N ARG A 5 -43.64 -30.97 22.20
CA ARG A 5 -42.34 -31.43 21.71
C ARG A 5 -41.90 -30.53 20.56
N ARG A 6 -40.63 -30.12 20.55
CA ARG A 6 -39.74 -29.88 19.39
C ARG A 6 -38.52 -29.09 19.88
N GLY A 7 -37.26 -29.44 19.65
CA GLY A 7 -36.64 -30.53 18.92
C GLY A 7 -35.16 -30.18 18.84
N GLU A 8 -34.30 -31.12 19.24
CA GLU A 8 -32.86 -31.04 19.02
C GLU A 8 -32.57 -31.10 17.51
N ARG A 9 -31.92 -30.06 16.98
CA ARG A 9 -31.14 -30.09 15.73
C ARG A 9 -29.99 -29.11 15.97
N GLY A 10 -28.73 -29.49 16.14
CA GLY A 10 -27.99 -30.44 15.33
C GLY A 10 -27.05 -29.66 14.42
N GLY A 11 -25.77 -29.55 14.83
CA GLY A 11 -24.60 -29.59 13.93
C GLY A 11 -24.21 -28.35 13.10
N GLY A 12 -22.90 -28.08 13.06
CA GLY A 12 -22.22 -27.34 11.99
C GLY A 12 -21.56 -26.05 12.48
N ARG A 13 -20.38 -26.11 13.12
CA ARG A 13 -19.07 -25.91 12.46
C ARG A 13 -19.09 -24.91 11.29
N ARG A 14 -18.34 -23.80 11.49
CA ARG A 14 -17.81 -22.87 10.48
C ARG A 14 -18.94 -22.04 9.85
N PHE A 15 -18.87 -20.72 9.79
CA PHE A 15 -17.81 -19.93 9.21
C PHE A 15 -17.65 -18.61 9.94
N ASP A 16 -16.39 -18.28 10.21
CA ASP A 16 -15.84 -16.93 10.28
C ASP A 16 -16.64 -15.98 9.39
N ARG A 17 -17.53 -15.19 10.00
CA ARG A 17 -18.43 -14.28 9.28
C ARG A 17 -17.60 -13.09 8.82
N GLY A 18 -16.97 -13.26 7.67
CA GLY A 18 -16.12 -12.29 7.01
C GLY A 18 -16.79 -10.92 6.85
N ARG A 19 -16.15 -9.92 7.43
CA ARG A 19 -15.51 -8.80 6.71
C ARG A 19 -14.98 -7.87 7.79
N GLY A 20 -13.89 -8.31 8.43
CA GLY A 20 -12.92 -7.33 8.91
C GLY A 20 -12.73 -6.35 7.76
N ARG A 21 -12.90 -5.05 8.02
CA ARG A 21 -12.54 -4.02 7.05
C ARG A 21 -11.11 -4.34 6.64
N VAL A 22 -10.97 -4.98 5.47
CA VAL A 22 -9.69 -5.16 4.82
C VAL A 22 -9.33 -3.73 4.48
N PHE A 23 -8.62 -3.08 5.40
CA PHE A 23 -7.89 -1.88 5.06
C PHE A 23 -7.09 -2.30 3.83
N PRO A 24 -7.33 -1.67 2.67
CA PRO A 24 -6.52 -2.01 1.51
C PRO A 24 -5.07 -1.91 1.96
N PRO A 25 -4.24 -2.94 1.68
CA PRO A 25 -2.85 -2.90 2.07
C PRO A 25 -2.27 -1.57 1.58
N LYS A 26 -1.52 -0.91 2.46
CA LYS A 26 -0.84 0.33 2.07
C LYS A 26 -0.06 0.01 0.79
N PRO A 27 -0.18 0.83 -0.27
CA PRO A 27 0.41 0.51 -1.57
C PRO A 27 1.93 0.39 -1.53
N VAL A 28 2.55 0.95 -0.48
CA VAL A 28 3.98 0.95 -0.23
C VAL A 28 4.29 0.48 1.19
N GLU A 29 5.43 -0.16 1.35
CA GLU A 29 5.97 -0.63 2.63
C GLU A 29 7.30 0.06 2.95
N LEU A 30 7.51 0.39 4.23
CA LEU A 30 8.76 0.95 4.71
C LEU A 30 9.90 -0.03 4.51
N GLY A 31 11.02 0.46 4.00
CA GLY A 31 12.22 -0.33 3.75
C GLY A 31 12.18 -1.20 2.50
N LYS A 32 11.04 -1.26 1.78
CA LYS A 32 10.96 -1.94 0.49
C LYS A 32 11.43 -1.05 -0.65
N GLU A 33 11.98 -1.72 -1.65
CA GLU A 33 12.40 -1.11 -2.90
C GLU A 33 11.29 -1.22 -3.94
N TYR A 34 11.11 -0.15 -4.70
CA TYR A 34 10.14 -0.07 -5.78
C TYR A 34 10.81 0.56 -7.00
N ASP A 35 10.58 -0.05 -8.15
CA ASP A 35 10.92 0.55 -9.44
C ASP A 35 9.83 1.57 -9.78
N VAL A 36 10.24 2.82 -9.95
CA VAL A 36 9.31 3.93 -10.20
C VAL A 36 9.78 4.79 -11.34
N GLU A 37 8.82 5.29 -12.09
CA GLU A 37 9.02 6.30 -13.12
C GLU A 37 8.75 7.67 -12.51
N VAL A 38 9.74 8.54 -12.61
CA VAL A 38 9.64 9.92 -12.17
C VAL A 38 8.91 10.69 -13.26
N ARG A 39 7.71 11.18 -12.97
CA ARG A 39 6.89 11.87 -13.99
C ARG A 39 7.24 13.34 -14.11
N GLU A 40 7.50 13.96 -12.96
CA GLU A 40 7.74 15.39 -12.86
C GLU A 40 8.79 15.69 -11.80
N VAL A 41 9.29 16.91 -11.80
CA VAL A 41 10.16 17.45 -10.74
C VAL A 41 9.48 18.67 -10.12
N SER A 42 9.55 18.78 -8.80
CA SER A 42 9.09 19.94 -8.05
C SER A 42 9.99 21.16 -8.34
N ARG A 43 9.51 22.36 -8.03
CA ARG A 43 10.31 23.61 -8.14
C ARG A 43 11.62 23.59 -7.33
N ARG A 44 11.71 22.71 -6.33
CA ARG A 44 12.89 22.53 -5.48
C ARG A 44 13.93 21.57 -6.08
N GLY A 45 13.63 20.89 -7.17
CA GLY A 45 14.49 19.86 -7.75
C GLY A 45 14.22 18.44 -7.25
N ASP A 46 13.16 18.23 -6.46
CA ASP A 46 12.76 16.90 -6.00
C ASP A 46 11.91 16.18 -7.06
N GLY A 47 12.27 14.94 -7.39
CA GLY A 47 11.50 14.11 -8.31
C GLY A 47 10.19 13.65 -7.67
N VAL A 48 9.12 13.68 -8.46
CA VAL A 48 7.78 13.28 -8.06
C VAL A 48 7.39 12.02 -8.83
N ALA A 49 7.25 10.91 -8.11
CA ALA A 49 6.73 9.65 -8.61
C ALA A 49 5.36 9.36 -8.02
N ARG A 50 4.58 8.51 -8.69
CA ARG A 50 3.30 8.00 -8.15
C ARG A 50 3.32 6.49 -8.11
N ILE A 51 3.36 5.94 -6.89
CA ILE A 51 3.31 4.49 -6.66
C ILE A 51 1.86 4.12 -6.32
N GLN A 52 1.17 3.44 -7.24
CA GLN A 52 -0.23 3.03 -7.07
C GLN A 52 -1.16 4.18 -6.61
N GLY A 53 -0.91 5.40 -7.10
CA GLY A 53 -1.69 6.59 -6.74
C GLY A 53 -1.21 7.34 -5.49
N LEU A 54 -0.19 6.85 -4.78
CA LEU A 54 0.46 7.57 -3.69
C LEU A 54 1.62 8.41 -4.22
N VAL A 55 1.59 9.72 -3.94
CA VAL A 55 2.66 10.65 -4.30
C VAL A 55 3.90 10.31 -3.48
N THR A 56 5.01 10.02 -4.16
CA THR A 56 6.28 9.67 -3.54
C THR A 56 7.34 10.69 -3.97
N PHE A 57 7.95 11.34 -2.99
CA PHE A 57 9.02 12.31 -3.21
C PHE A 57 10.36 11.60 -3.17
N ILE A 58 11.17 11.85 -4.19
CA ILE A 58 12.47 11.22 -4.39
C ILE A 58 13.50 12.33 -4.62
N PRO A 59 14.41 12.60 -3.67
CA PRO A 59 15.47 13.58 -3.87
C PRO A 59 16.43 13.05 -4.94
N ASN A 60 16.99 13.95 -5.75
CA ASN A 60 17.92 13.63 -6.87
C ASN A 60 17.30 12.86 -8.05
N ALA A 61 15.97 12.74 -8.13
CA ALA A 61 15.28 12.14 -9.27
C ALA A 61 14.92 13.18 -10.34
N LYS A 62 15.13 12.85 -11.62
CA LYS A 62 14.79 13.70 -12.77
C LYS A 62 13.55 13.20 -13.49
N PRO A 63 12.76 14.08 -14.13
CA PRO A 63 11.60 13.65 -14.89
C PRO A 63 12.03 12.78 -16.08
N GLY A 64 11.35 11.64 -16.27
CA GLY A 64 11.67 10.63 -17.29
C GLY A 64 12.62 9.53 -16.82
N ASP A 65 13.18 9.63 -15.61
CA ASP A 65 14.05 8.58 -15.08
C ASP A 65 13.24 7.42 -14.52
N HIS A 66 13.71 6.20 -14.84
CA HIS A 66 13.29 4.96 -14.18
C HIS A 66 14.38 4.58 -13.18
N VAL A 67 14.08 4.81 -11.90
CA VAL A 67 15.01 4.54 -10.79
C VAL A 67 14.38 3.59 -9.79
N ARG A 68 15.23 2.81 -9.14
CA ARG A 68 14.83 1.99 -8.01
C ARG A 68 14.98 2.81 -6.73
N VAL A 69 13.88 2.96 -6.01
CA VAL A 69 13.81 3.76 -4.79
C VAL A 69 13.40 2.91 -3.61
N LYS A 70 13.99 3.17 -2.45
CA LYS A 70 13.62 2.54 -1.18
C LYS A 70 12.81 3.49 -0.35
N ILE A 71 11.63 3.05 0.07
CA ILE A 71 10.76 3.87 0.92
C ILE A 71 11.39 3.97 2.29
N THR A 72 11.74 5.17 2.73
CA THR A 72 12.32 5.40 4.06
C THR A 72 11.30 5.95 5.03
N ARG A 73 10.24 6.59 4.52
CA ARG A 73 9.18 7.16 5.34
C ARG A 73 7.84 7.16 4.61
N ILE A 74 6.79 6.71 5.30
CA ILE A 74 5.41 6.70 4.78
C ILE A 74 4.55 7.64 5.62
N SER A 75 3.98 8.64 4.97
CA SER A 75 3.00 9.55 5.57
C SER A 75 1.58 9.18 5.15
N ARG A 76 0.58 9.88 5.71
CA ARG A 76 -0.85 9.63 5.42
C ARG A 76 -1.25 9.91 3.97
N ARG A 77 -0.57 10.83 3.28
CA ARG A 77 -0.91 11.31 1.92
C ARG A 77 0.24 11.21 0.92
N PHE A 78 1.44 10.89 1.38
CA PHE A 78 2.64 10.82 0.56
C PHE A 78 3.64 9.84 1.17
N ALA A 79 4.64 9.43 0.40
CA ALA A 79 5.81 8.72 0.87
C ALA A 79 7.08 9.49 0.50
N GLU A 80 8.14 9.25 1.26
CA GLU A 80 9.49 9.70 0.95
C GLU A 80 10.32 8.46 0.70
N ALA A 81 11.11 8.50 -0.38
CA ALA A 81 11.94 7.40 -0.80
C ALA A 81 13.31 7.91 -1.22
N GLU A 82 14.33 7.09 -1.04
CA GLU A 82 15.71 7.38 -1.43
C GLU A 82 16.12 6.51 -2.62
N ILE A 83 16.92 7.06 -3.54
CA ILE A 83 17.42 6.32 -4.70
C ILE A 83 18.47 5.31 -4.21
N VAL A 84 18.22 4.01 -4.41
CA VAL A 84 19.17 2.95 -4.03
C VAL A 84 20.07 2.54 -5.19
N SER A 85 19.61 2.72 -6.42
CA SER A 85 20.39 2.38 -7.61
C SER A 85 20.19 3.46 -8.67
N PRO A 86 21.22 4.29 -8.94
CA PRO A 86 21.20 5.15 -10.10
C PRO A 86 21.45 4.29 -11.35
N SER A 87 20.45 4.20 -12.22
CA SER A 87 20.64 3.71 -13.59
C SER A 87 21.58 4.71 -14.27
N LYS A 88 22.86 4.39 -14.34
CA LYS A 88 23.90 5.26 -14.91
C LYS A 88 23.87 5.25 -16.43
#